data_AF-A0A5C5XKX5-F1
#
_entry.id   AF-A0A5C5XKX5-F1
#
_cell.length_a   1.000
_cell.length_b   1.000
_cell.length_c   1.000
_cell.angle_alpha   90.00
_cell.angle_beta   90.00
_cell.angle_gamma   90.00
#
_symmetry.space_group_name_H-M   'P 1'
#
loop_
_entity.id
_entity.type
_entity.pdbx_description
1 polymer ?
#
loop_
_entity_poly.entity_id
_entity_poly.type
_entity_poly.pdbx_seq_one_letter_code
_entity_poly.pdbx_strand_id
1 'polypeptide(L)'
;MAIVAGEFLCPNCAARLRIHQSGQKQTEIDCPECAAHLLVEMTADNRISVIPRPEFDGTVPVASLHRFPISVAIVLMLITCTALFFLVDFDSNEQKSSEENPEIANQNPSVADPELTSNAVGPVAPAVPEKISFEDRLQKLGIRINEYRLNTGQFLVAGWKPNHEPGKPTGLSWLAGLDPELEAGSKYSPNWNVDWHSPVNDRFVRRSRSDLQNPELKTVVGSDRYPATHIVGISGVGDDAAELPKDDPRAGIFGWNRVTRTEDVKDGLSNTWLASGITERFSSWANASQSIRPVTSEPYINGPDGFGMGSSERMPILMADGSVRAMNDKTAPTIFRRLAAMADGLPLDSKIAGEPGKTESTQADLLTNKPIMPEVVPSEQTTSSPPIPPETVSPEVQQAMLEKLNQKVLSFELNQPTALNEVLVELEALAGVTIDFDEQQIAQSDPVRTHLVILSGKGLSISEMLDQILTPQNLILTPANGRLLIRRAKNE
;
A
#
# COMPACT_ATOMS: atom_id res chain seq x y z
N MET A 1 -3.70 18.84 0.25
CA MET A 1 -4.06 19.77 1.33
C MET A 1 -4.70 18.93 2.43
N ALA A 2 -4.07 18.82 3.60
CA ALA A 2 -4.64 18.06 4.72
C ALA A 2 -5.90 18.76 5.23
N ILE A 3 -7.01 18.02 5.32
CA ILE A 3 -8.28 18.56 5.84
C ILE A 3 -8.11 18.72 7.35
N VAL A 4 -8.27 19.93 7.86
CA VAL A 4 -8.29 20.20 9.31
C VAL A 4 -9.59 19.62 9.86
N ALA A 5 -9.51 18.58 10.71
CA ALA A 5 -10.67 17.93 11.31
C ALA A 5 -11.39 18.86 12.31
N GLY A 6 -10.63 19.74 12.95
CA GLY A 6 -11.16 20.88 13.72
C GLY A 6 -10.10 21.60 14.54
N GLU A 7 -10.51 22.69 15.17
CA GLU A 7 -9.67 23.51 16.06
C GLU A 7 -10.32 23.61 17.45
N PHE A 8 -9.51 23.63 18.50
CA PHE A 8 -9.96 23.83 19.88
C PHE A 8 -8.88 24.52 20.72
N LEU A 9 -9.25 24.97 21.91
CA LEU A 9 -8.33 25.56 22.89
C LEU A 9 -7.97 24.51 23.95
N CYS A 10 -6.68 24.43 24.31
CA CYS A 10 -6.24 23.60 25.43
C CYS A 10 -6.95 24.05 26.72
N PRO A 11 -7.61 23.16 27.47
CA PRO A 11 -8.30 23.54 28.71
C PRO A 11 -7.35 24.01 29.82
N ASN A 12 -6.06 23.67 29.74
CA ASN A 12 -5.07 24.01 30.77
C ASN A 12 -4.37 25.37 30.54
N CYS A 13 -4.05 25.72 29.28
CA CYS A 13 -3.30 26.94 28.96
C CYS A 13 -3.90 27.83 27.86
N ALA A 14 -5.07 27.47 27.32
CA ALA A 14 -5.73 28.15 26.21
C ALA A 14 -4.94 28.23 24.88
N ALA A 15 -3.90 27.40 24.70
CA ALA A 15 -3.21 27.25 23.41
C ALA A 15 -4.17 26.74 22.33
N ARG A 16 -4.11 27.32 21.12
CA ARG A 16 -4.94 26.92 19.98
C ARG A 16 -4.32 25.69 19.29
N LEU A 17 -5.04 24.58 19.31
CA LEU A 17 -4.61 23.29 18.77
C LEU A 17 -5.46 22.90 17.56
N ARG A 18 -4.84 22.17 16.61
CA ARG A 18 -5.47 21.69 15.37
C ARG A 18 -5.29 20.18 15.26
N ILE A 19 -6.34 19.44 14.92
CA ILE A 19 -6.26 18.00 14.64
C ILE A 19 -6.42 17.77 13.15
N HIS A 20 -5.55 16.93 12.59
CA HIS A 20 -5.47 16.64 11.16
C HIS A 20 -5.90 15.20 10.79
N GLN A 21 -6.39 14.40 11.74
CA GLN A 21 -6.83 13.02 11.47
C GLN A 21 -8.31 12.83 11.76
N SER A 22 -9.07 12.36 10.77
CA SER A 22 -10.46 11.92 10.91
C SER A 22 -10.52 10.40 10.68
N GLY A 23 -10.63 9.62 11.74
CA GLY A 23 -10.79 8.17 11.62
C GLY A 23 -10.82 7.44 12.96
N GLN A 24 -10.02 7.89 13.93
CA GLN A 24 -10.09 7.37 15.30
C GLN A 24 -11.11 8.16 16.12
N LYS A 25 -11.99 7.45 16.84
CA LYS A 25 -12.99 8.08 17.74
C LYS A 25 -12.34 8.85 18.89
N GLN A 26 -11.14 8.42 19.30
CA GLN A 26 -10.37 9.02 20.39
C GLN A 26 -8.89 9.11 20.00
N THR A 27 -8.25 10.23 20.31
CA THR A 27 -6.81 10.46 20.08
C THR A 27 -6.20 11.13 21.30
N GLU A 28 -5.07 10.60 21.78
CA GLU A 28 -4.26 11.22 22.83
C GLU A 28 -3.25 12.19 22.21
N ILE A 29 -3.16 13.40 22.75
CA ILE A 29 -2.21 14.42 22.30
C ILE A 29 -1.64 15.19 23.49
N ASP A 30 -0.41 15.68 23.34
CA ASP A 30 0.22 16.55 24.34
C ASP A 30 0.14 18.00 23.88
N CYS A 31 -0.24 18.89 24.79
CA CYS A 31 -0.23 20.31 24.50
C CYS A 31 1.21 20.83 24.41
N PRO A 32 1.67 21.41 23.28
CA PRO A 32 3.05 21.87 23.11
C PRO A 32 3.43 23.03 24.04
N GLU A 33 2.46 23.81 24.51
CA GLU A 33 2.70 24.98 25.38
C GLU A 33 2.80 24.62 26.86
N CYS A 34 2.05 23.63 27.33
CA CYS A 34 1.96 23.30 28.77
C CYS A 34 2.21 21.84 29.12
N ALA A 35 2.52 21.00 28.13
CA ALA A 35 2.74 19.54 28.27
C ALA A 35 1.56 18.75 28.88
N ALA A 36 0.36 19.33 28.98
CA ALA A 36 -0.81 18.62 29.47
C ALA A 36 -1.22 17.51 28.49
N HIS A 37 -1.43 16.30 29.02
CA HIS A 37 -1.98 15.15 28.29
C HIS A 37 -3.49 15.32 28.08
N LEU A 38 -3.92 15.43 26.82
CA LEU A 38 -5.31 15.65 26.43
C LEU A 38 -5.86 14.40 25.72
N LEU A 39 -7.03 13.93 26.15
CA LEU A 39 -7.80 12.96 25.40
C LEU A 39 -8.84 13.72 24.57
N VAL A 40 -8.75 13.59 23.25
CA VAL A 40 -9.68 14.25 22.33
C VAL A 40 -10.62 13.23 21.72
N GLU A 41 -11.92 13.45 21.88
CA GLU A 41 -12.97 12.57 21.38
C GLU A 41 -13.87 13.29 20.38
N MET A 42 -14.15 12.63 19.26
CA MET A 42 -15.13 13.08 18.29
C MET A 42 -16.51 12.54 18.69
N THR A 43 -17.39 13.45 19.12
CA THR A 43 -18.79 13.09 19.44
C THR A 43 -19.56 12.73 18.17
N ALA A 44 -20.71 12.04 18.32
CA ALA A 44 -21.58 11.65 17.21
C ALA A 44 -22.04 12.83 16.33
N ASP A 45 -22.12 14.03 16.91
CA ASP A 45 -22.52 15.27 16.22
C ASP A 45 -21.33 15.99 15.55
N ASN A 46 -20.19 15.31 15.38
CA ASN A 46 -18.98 15.87 14.78
C ASN A 46 -18.39 17.06 15.57
N ARG A 47 -18.67 17.13 16.89
CA ARG A 47 -18.07 18.10 17.82
C ARG A 47 -16.88 17.48 18.55
N ILE A 48 -15.83 18.27 18.72
CA ILE A 48 -14.63 17.90 19.46
C ILE A 48 -14.89 18.08 20.96
N SER A 49 -14.76 17.01 21.74
CA SER A 49 -14.71 17.03 23.21
C SER A 49 -13.28 16.82 23.67
N VAL A 50 -12.80 17.65 24.60
CA VAL A 50 -11.42 17.60 25.12
C VAL A 50 -11.48 17.34 26.61
N ILE A 51 -10.98 16.19 27.04
CA ILE A 51 -10.98 15.79 28.44
C ILE A 51 -9.53 15.87 28.93
N PRO A 52 -9.20 16.77 29.89
CA PRO A 52 -7.89 16.76 30.51
C PRO A 52 -7.75 15.46 31.32
N ARG A 53 -6.68 14.70 31.08
CA ARG A 53 -6.39 13.54 31.91
C ARG A 53 -5.80 14.07 33.22
N PRO A 54 -6.37 13.74 34.39
CA PRO A 54 -5.74 14.12 35.66
C PRO A 54 -4.34 13.52 35.69
N GLU A 55 -3.34 14.35 36.02
CA GLU A 55 -1.98 13.89 36.26
C GLU A 55 -2.06 12.77 37.30
N PHE A 56 -1.69 11.56 36.86
CA PHE A 56 -1.52 10.44 37.78
C PHE A 56 -0.23 10.73 38.54
N ASP A 57 -0.36 11.46 39.65
CA ASP A 57 0.76 11.76 40.54
C ASP A 57 1.28 10.39 41.01
N GLY A 58 2.47 10.01 40.53
CA GLY A 58 3.00 8.64 40.55
C GLY A 58 3.25 8.07 41.95
N THR A 59 2.75 8.70 43.00
CA THR A 59 2.74 8.21 44.36
C THR A 59 1.53 7.30 44.58
N VAL A 60 1.53 6.11 43.98
CA VAL A 60 0.74 5.02 44.54
C VAL A 60 1.45 4.61 45.84
N PRO A 61 0.84 4.76 47.03
CA PRO A 61 1.41 4.21 48.24
C PRO A 61 1.48 2.70 48.05
N VAL A 62 2.69 2.16 47.96
CA VAL A 62 2.93 0.72 48.03
C VAL A 62 2.59 0.29 49.45
N ALA A 63 1.30 0.03 49.69
CA ALA A 63 0.87 -0.69 50.88
C ALA A 63 1.54 -2.06 50.83
N SER A 64 2.40 -2.34 51.79
CA SER A 64 3.03 -3.64 51.94
C SER A 64 1.93 -4.68 52.15
N LEU A 65 1.61 -5.39 51.08
CA LEU A 65 0.73 -6.55 51.16
C LEU A 65 1.47 -7.63 51.95
N HIS A 66 1.14 -7.69 53.23
CA HIS A 66 1.30 -8.87 54.05
C HIS A 66 0.85 -10.09 53.24
N ARG A 67 1.69 -11.14 53.25
CA ARG A 67 1.43 -12.46 52.66
C ARG A 67 0.05 -12.97 53.09
N PHE A 68 -0.97 -12.70 52.28
CA PHE A 68 -2.24 -13.38 52.37
C PHE A 68 -2.01 -14.80 51.83
N PRO A 69 -2.40 -15.86 52.57
CA PRO A 69 -2.28 -17.22 52.08
C PRO A 69 -3.13 -17.37 50.82
N ILE A 70 -2.50 -17.83 49.73
CA ILE A 70 -3.08 -17.97 48.39
C ILE A 70 -4.42 -18.74 48.42
N SER A 71 -4.61 -19.63 49.40
CA SER A 71 -5.86 -20.35 49.63
C SER A 71 -7.07 -19.45 49.90
N VAL A 72 -6.91 -18.30 50.56
CA VAL A 72 -8.02 -17.37 50.84
C VAL A 72 -8.41 -16.59 49.58
N ALA A 73 -7.44 -16.21 48.76
CA ALA A 73 -7.69 -15.50 47.51
C ALA A 73 -8.46 -16.37 46.50
N ILE A 74 -8.13 -17.67 46.41
CA ILE A 74 -8.82 -18.61 45.52
C ILE A 74 -10.28 -18.81 45.96
N VAL A 75 -10.54 -18.93 47.27
CA VAL A 75 -11.92 -19.09 47.78
C VAL A 75 -12.76 -17.82 47.52
N LEU A 76 -12.19 -16.64 47.74
CA LEU A 76 -12.88 -15.37 47.46
C LEU A 76 -13.17 -15.22 45.95
N MET A 77 -12.22 -15.58 45.09
CA MET A 77 -12.40 -15.54 43.64
C MET A 77 -13.53 -16.48 43.18
N LEU A 78 -13.60 -17.70 43.72
CA LEU A 78 -14.67 -18.65 43.42
C LEU A 78 -16.05 -18.17 43.89
N ILE A 79 -16.12 -17.54 45.06
CA ILE A 79 -17.36 -16.93 45.57
C ILE A 79 -17.80 -15.76 44.67
N THR A 80 -16.87 -14.90 44.24
CA THR A 80 -17.21 -13.80 43.33
C THR A 80 -17.63 -14.28 41.95
N CYS A 81 -16.98 -15.30 41.40
CA CYS A 81 -17.36 -15.88 40.10
C CYS A 81 -18.74 -16.55 40.16
N THR A 82 -19.07 -17.24 41.26
CA THR A 82 -20.41 -17.82 41.44
C THR A 82 -21.48 -16.75 41.63
N ALA A 83 -21.22 -15.70 42.41
CA ALA A 83 -22.15 -14.59 42.57
C ALA A 83 -22.41 -13.84 41.24
N LEU A 84 -21.37 -13.63 40.43
CA LEU A 84 -21.49 -13.03 39.10
C LEU A 84 -22.28 -13.89 38.13
N PHE A 85 -22.11 -15.22 38.18
CA PHE A 85 -22.88 -16.15 37.36
C PHE A 85 -24.39 -16.05 37.65
N PHE A 86 -24.77 -15.95 38.93
CA PHE A 86 -26.18 -15.80 39.32
C PHE A 86 -26.78 -14.41 39.01
N LEU A 87 -25.96 -13.38 38.87
CA LEU A 87 -26.44 -12.04 38.48
C LEU A 87 -26.69 -11.92 36.97
N VAL A 88 -25.99 -12.69 36.13
CA VAL A 88 -26.16 -12.63 34.67
C VAL A 88 -27.36 -13.45 34.20
N ASP A 89 -27.73 -14.53 34.89
CA ASP A 89 -28.87 -15.38 34.50
C ASP A 89 -30.26 -14.75 34.79
N PHE A 90 -30.33 -13.63 35.51
CA PHE A 90 -31.62 -13.02 35.91
C PHE A 90 -32.19 -11.98 34.93
N ASP A 91 -31.45 -11.60 33.88
CA ASP A 91 -31.85 -10.49 32.98
C ASP A 91 -32.36 -10.95 31.60
N SER A 92 -32.64 -12.25 31.44
CA SER A 92 -33.21 -12.82 30.21
C SER A 92 -34.70 -13.11 30.36
N ASN A 93 -35.50 -12.11 30.68
CA ASN A 93 -36.94 -12.17 30.43
C ASN A 93 -37.56 -10.77 30.32
N GLU A 94 -38.50 -10.63 29.39
CA GLU A 94 -39.29 -9.43 29.06
C GLU A 94 -38.60 -8.33 28.24
N GLN A 95 -38.82 -8.34 26.93
CA GLN A 95 -39.81 -7.40 26.37
C GLN A 95 -40.23 -7.76 24.95
N LYS A 96 -41.56 -7.80 24.78
CA LYS A 96 -42.31 -8.10 23.57
C LYS A 96 -43.43 -7.05 23.49
N SER A 97 -43.37 -6.10 22.55
CA SER A 97 -44.48 -5.24 22.07
C SER A 97 -43.87 -4.20 21.11
N SER A 98 -44.11 -4.21 19.79
CA SER A 98 -45.32 -3.82 19.04
C SER A 98 -45.41 -2.31 18.75
N GLU A 99 -45.69 -2.01 17.47
CA GLU A 99 -46.25 -0.78 16.89
C GLU A 99 -45.33 0.47 16.93
N GLU A 100 -45.29 1.37 15.94
CA GLU A 100 -46.34 1.86 15.05
C GLU A 100 -45.72 2.60 13.85
N ASN A 101 -46.39 2.57 12.70
CA ASN A 101 -46.01 3.20 11.44
C ASN A 101 -46.88 4.44 11.22
N PRO A 102 -46.34 5.67 11.06
CA PRO A 102 -47.16 6.79 10.63
C PRO A 102 -47.08 7.01 9.12
N GLU A 103 -48.25 6.79 8.54
CA GLU A 103 -48.76 7.29 7.26
C GLU A 103 -48.49 8.80 7.11
N ILE A 104 -47.70 9.20 6.10
CA ILE A 104 -47.52 10.62 5.74
C ILE A 104 -48.38 10.94 4.52
N ALA A 105 -49.32 11.84 4.75
CA ALA A 105 -50.30 12.34 3.82
C ALA A 105 -49.71 13.18 2.68
N ASN A 106 -50.23 12.91 1.49
CA ASN A 106 -50.10 13.66 0.26
C ASN A 106 -50.76 15.06 0.40
N GLN A 107 -50.01 16.14 0.21
CA GLN A 107 -50.57 17.44 -0.15
C GLN A 107 -49.73 18.09 -1.24
N ASN A 108 -50.40 18.30 -2.37
CA ASN A 108 -49.88 18.84 -3.61
C ASN A 108 -50.40 20.29 -3.74
N PRO A 109 -49.55 21.33 -3.79
CA PRO A 109 -49.96 22.62 -4.31
C PRO A 109 -49.43 22.81 -5.74
N SER A 110 -50.38 22.95 -6.66
CA SER A 110 -50.19 23.47 -8.00
C SER A 110 -49.53 24.86 -7.94
N VAL A 111 -48.34 24.99 -8.54
CA VAL A 111 -47.68 26.27 -8.79
C VAL A 111 -47.29 26.32 -10.27
N ALA A 112 -47.64 27.44 -10.89
CA ALA A 112 -47.57 27.74 -12.31
C ALA A 112 -46.14 27.79 -12.87
N ASP A 113 -46.04 27.40 -14.14
CA ASP A 113 -44.87 27.49 -15.03
C ASP A 113 -44.32 28.91 -15.17
N PRO A 114 -43.01 29.11 -14.96
CA PRO A 114 -42.23 30.09 -15.70
C PRO A 114 -41.49 29.38 -16.86
N GLU A 115 -41.69 29.91 -18.07
CA GLU A 115 -40.99 29.54 -19.29
C GLU A 115 -39.47 29.45 -19.07
N LEU A 116 -38.93 28.22 -19.00
CA LEU A 116 -37.50 27.96 -19.08
C LEU A 116 -37.14 27.67 -20.55
N THR A 117 -36.43 28.60 -21.16
CA THR A 117 -35.76 28.42 -22.45
C THR A 117 -34.70 27.32 -22.32
N SER A 118 -35.04 26.15 -22.85
CA SER A 118 -34.19 24.98 -22.98
C SER A 118 -33.02 25.26 -23.93
N ASN A 119 -31.87 25.63 -23.36
CA ASN A 119 -30.59 25.47 -24.05
C ASN A 119 -30.14 24.03 -23.85
N ALA A 120 -30.41 23.19 -24.85
CA ALA A 120 -29.98 21.79 -24.89
C ALA A 120 -28.45 21.69 -24.85
N VAL A 121 -27.89 21.56 -23.65
CA VAL A 121 -26.51 21.09 -23.46
C VAL A 121 -26.54 19.60 -23.73
N GLY A 122 -26.02 19.19 -24.89
CA GLY A 122 -25.90 17.78 -25.26
C GLY A 122 -25.09 16.99 -24.21
N PRO A 123 -25.27 15.66 -24.16
CA PRO A 123 -24.58 14.82 -23.20
C PRO A 123 -23.07 14.99 -23.33
N VAL A 124 -22.45 15.56 -22.29
CA VAL A 124 -20.99 15.66 -22.18
C VAL A 124 -20.46 14.23 -22.13
N ALA A 125 -19.74 13.82 -23.19
CA ALA A 125 -19.10 12.52 -23.23
C ALA A 125 -18.20 12.36 -21.98
N PRO A 126 -18.24 11.20 -21.30
CA PRO A 126 -17.41 10.98 -20.12
C PRO A 126 -15.94 11.22 -20.47
N ALA A 127 -15.27 12.05 -19.68
CA ALA A 127 -13.87 12.37 -19.88
C ALA A 127 -13.03 11.09 -19.83
N VAL A 128 -12.16 10.90 -20.82
CA VAL A 128 -11.19 9.81 -20.85
C VAL A 128 -10.34 9.90 -19.57
N PRO A 129 -10.21 8.82 -18.78
CA PRO A 129 -9.40 8.85 -17.57
C PRO A 129 -7.96 9.23 -17.91
N GLU A 130 -7.48 10.29 -17.26
CA GLU A 130 -6.14 10.82 -17.45
C GLU A 130 -5.09 9.76 -17.07
N LYS A 131 -4.12 9.51 -17.96
CA LYS A 131 -3.02 8.58 -17.69
C LYS A 131 -2.09 9.22 -16.65
N ILE A 132 -2.06 8.65 -15.45
CA ILE A 132 -1.16 9.08 -14.37
C ILE A 132 0.29 8.77 -14.77
N SER A 133 1.13 9.80 -14.80
CA SER A 133 2.57 9.70 -15.12
C SER A 133 3.34 8.89 -14.07
N PHE A 134 4.58 8.50 -14.38
CA PHE A 134 5.43 7.82 -13.39
C PHE A 134 5.91 8.78 -12.30
N GLU A 135 6.16 10.03 -12.65
CA GLU A 135 6.46 11.14 -11.75
C GLU A 135 5.37 11.32 -10.69
N ASP A 136 4.10 11.33 -11.11
CA ASP A 136 2.96 11.44 -10.20
C ASP A 136 2.85 10.25 -9.24
N ARG A 137 3.22 9.05 -9.71
CA ARG A 137 3.28 7.84 -8.86
C ARG A 137 4.38 7.96 -7.82
N LEU A 138 5.57 8.41 -8.20
CA LEU A 138 6.66 8.69 -7.26
C LEU A 138 6.28 9.79 -6.26
N GLN A 139 5.60 10.85 -6.70
CA GLN A 139 5.11 11.92 -5.84
C GLN A 139 4.12 11.37 -4.80
N LYS A 140 3.16 10.55 -5.22
CA LYS A 140 2.19 9.90 -4.30
C LYS A 140 2.89 8.97 -3.31
N LEU A 141 3.90 8.22 -3.76
CA LEU A 141 4.72 7.38 -2.88
C LEU A 141 5.49 8.24 -1.86
N GLY A 142 6.07 9.36 -2.29
CA GLY A 142 6.74 10.33 -1.43
C GLY A 142 5.86 10.88 -0.32
N ILE A 143 4.60 11.21 -0.65
CA ILE A 143 3.60 11.64 0.33
C ILE A 143 3.39 10.56 1.39
N ARG A 144 3.16 9.30 0.99
CA ARG A 144 2.95 8.18 1.92
C ARG A 144 4.17 7.92 2.82
N ILE A 145 5.38 7.98 2.26
CA ILE A 145 6.61 7.83 3.07
C ILE A 145 6.73 8.96 4.08
N ASN A 146 6.43 10.20 3.69
CA ASN A 146 6.45 11.33 4.61
C ASN A 146 5.39 11.21 5.70
N GLU A 147 4.17 10.78 5.38
CA GLU A 147 3.14 10.53 6.38
C GLU A 147 3.60 9.47 7.39
N TYR A 148 4.15 8.35 6.90
CA TYR A 148 4.76 7.35 7.78
C TYR A 148 5.86 7.94 8.67
N ARG A 149 6.78 8.72 8.09
CA ARG A 149 7.89 9.34 8.83
C ARG A 149 7.42 10.35 9.86
N LEU A 150 6.44 11.18 9.53
CA LEU A 150 5.87 12.15 10.46
C LEU A 150 5.15 11.46 11.62
N ASN A 151 4.49 10.33 11.34
CA ASN A 151 3.78 9.56 12.37
C ASN A 151 4.70 8.73 13.27
N THR A 152 5.83 8.25 12.74
CA THR A 152 6.72 7.32 13.48
C THR A 152 8.05 7.93 13.92
N GLY A 153 8.41 9.11 13.41
CA GLY A 153 9.70 9.76 13.62
C GLY A 153 10.86 9.13 12.84
N GLN A 154 10.61 8.13 11.99
CA GLN A 154 11.65 7.36 11.29
C GLN A 154 11.27 7.01 9.86
N PHE A 155 12.26 6.77 9.01
CA PHE A 155 12.05 6.15 7.70
C PHE A 155 11.73 4.65 7.85
N LEU A 156 11.18 4.06 6.80
CA LEU A 156 10.92 2.62 6.79
C LEU A 156 12.25 1.84 6.80
N VAL A 157 12.25 0.70 7.47
CA VAL A 157 13.31 -0.30 7.35
C VAL A 157 13.27 -0.92 5.96
N ALA A 158 14.44 -1.24 5.40
CA ALA A 158 14.53 -1.83 4.06
C ALA A 158 13.77 -3.17 3.94
N GLY A 159 13.77 -3.95 5.01
CA GLY A 159 13.05 -5.22 5.11
C GLY A 159 12.43 -5.42 6.49
N TRP A 160 11.22 -5.96 6.50
CA TRP A 160 10.46 -6.33 7.68
C TRP A 160 10.62 -7.82 7.94
N LYS A 161 11.55 -8.16 8.85
CA LYS A 161 11.61 -9.44 9.58
C LYS A 161 12.62 -9.33 10.73
N PRO A 162 12.27 -9.72 11.97
CA PRO A 162 13.17 -9.56 13.11
C PRO A 162 14.37 -10.53 13.15
N ASN A 163 14.34 -11.62 12.39
CA ASN A 163 15.34 -12.71 12.45
C ASN A 163 16.14 -12.85 11.15
N HIS A 164 16.80 -11.80 10.70
CA HIS A 164 17.70 -11.88 9.54
C HIS A 164 19.03 -12.54 9.92
N GLU A 165 19.44 -13.55 9.15
CA GLU A 165 20.87 -13.79 8.96
C GLU A 165 21.46 -12.50 8.35
N PRO A 166 22.55 -11.95 8.91
CA PRO A 166 23.20 -10.77 8.34
C PRO A 166 23.45 -10.94 6.84
N GLY A 167 22.98 -9.98 6.04
CA GLY A 167 23.18 -9.95 4.57
C GLY A 167 22.18 -10.74 3.73
N LYS A 168 21.14 -11.36 4.32
CA LYS A 168 20.08 -12.05 3.56
C LYS A 168 18.67 -11.64 3.98
N PRO A 169 18.21 -10.45 3.57
CA PRO A 169 16.86 -9.99 3.87
C PRO A 169 15.81 -10.80 3.07
N THR A 170 15.24 -11.85 3.67
CA THR A 170 14.17 -12.68 3.07
C THR A 170 12.75 -12.20 3.40
N GLY A 171 12.63 -11.10 4.14
CA GLY A 171 11.37 -10.55 4.63
C GLY A 171 10.61 -9.75 3.58
N LEU A 172 9.56 -9.07 4.05
CA LEU A 172 8.77 -8.15 3.24
C LEU A 172 9.51 -6.83 3.06
N SER A 173 9.47 -6.26 1.87
CA SER A 173 10.14 -4.99 1.55
C SER A 173 9.56 -3.79 2.30
N TRP A 174 10.28 -2.67 2.28
CA TRP A 174 9.75 -1.38 2.72
C TRP A 174 8.49 -0.95 1.93
N LEU A 175 8.39 -1.29 0.65
CA LEU A 175 7.20 -1.02 -0.18
C LEU A 175 5.97 -1.77 0.35
N ALA A 176 6.17 -2.98 0.88
CA ALA A 176 5.09 -3.73 1.49
C ALA A 176 4.58 -3.07 2.76
N GLY A 177 5.45 -2.44 3.56
CA GLY A 177 5.04 -1.64 4.72
C GLY A 177 4.19 -0.40 4.38
N LEU A 178 4.13 0.01 3.12
CA LEU A 178 3.36 1.16 2.62
C LEU A 178 2.11 0.77 1.82
N ASP A 179 1.72 -0.50 1.87
CA ASP A 179 0.53 -0.93 1.17
C ASP A 179 -0.72 -0.28 1.80
N PRO A 180 -1.51 0.50 1.04
CA PRO A 180 -2.70 1.19 1.56
C PRO A 180 -3.76 0.20 2.03
N GLU A 181 -3.76 -1.04 1.51
CA GLU A 181 -4.64 -2.09 2.00
C GLU A 181 -4.11 -2.75 3.27
N LEU A 182 -3.08 -2.26 3.96
CA LEU A 182 -2.72 -2.74 5.30
C LEU A 182 -3.45 -2.01 6.42
N GLU A 183 -4.35 -1.08 6.08
CA GLU A 183 -5.23 -0.42 7.04
C GLU A 183 -6.08 -1.43 7.84
N ALA A 184 -6.44 -1.05 9.06
CA ALA A 184 -7.02 -1.93 10.07
C ALA A 184 -8.22 -2.74 9.52
N GLY A 185 -8.10 -4.06 9.55
CA GLY A 185 -9.16 -4.99 9.13
C GLY A 185 -9.02 -5.54 7.71
N SER A 186 -7.92 -5.26 7.00
CA SER A 186 -7.68 -5.84 5.69
C SER A 186 -7.52 -7.36 5.72
N LYS A 187 -8.30 -8.03 4.87
CA LYS A 187 -8.22 -9.47 4.59
C LYS A 187 -6.88 -9.90 3.97
N TYR A 188 -6.06 -8.94 3.53
CA TYR A 188 -4.78 -9.19 2.87
C TYR A 188 -3.57 -8.96 3.79
N SER A 189 -3.77 -8.84 5.10
CA SER A 189 -2.66 -8.66 6.04
C SER A 189 -1.64 -9.82 5.93
N PRO A 190 -0.38 -9.56 5.57
CA PRO A 190 0.64 -10.60 5.47
C PRO A 190 1.12 -11.00 6.87
N ASN A 191 1.75 -12.17 6.95
CA ASN A 191 2.52 -12.54 8.11
C ASN A 191 3.94 -11.98 8.01
N TRP A 192 4.22 -10.94 8.79
CA TRP A 192 5.51 -10.24 8.85
C TRP A 192 6.67 -11.07 9.43
N ASN A 193 6.38 -12.22 10.05
CA ASN A 193 7.40 -13.08 10.67
C ASN A 193 7.91 -14.18 9.74
N VAL A 194 7.35 -14.30 8.53
CA VAL A 194 7.76 -15.29 7.52
C VAL A 194 8.25 -14.59 6.25
N ASP A 195 8.89 -15.36 5.37
CA ASP A 195 9.46 -14.82 4.14
C ASP A 195 8.36 -14.28 3.20
N TRP A 196 8.73 -13.30 2.37
CA TRP A 196 7.79 -12.67 1.44
C TRP A 196 7.16 -13.68 0.46
N HIS A 197 7.93 -14.67 0.01
CA HIS A 197 7.48 -15.70 -0.93
C HIS A 197 6.97 -16.98 -0.24
N SER A 198 6.72 -16.92 1.07
CA SER A 198 6.11 -18.05 1.78
C SER A 198 4.66 -18.28 1.29
N PRO A 199 4.15 -19.51 1.30
CA PRO A 199 2.76 -19.79 0.92
C PRO A 199 1.72 -18.96 1.70
N VAL A 200 2.05 -18.56 2.94
CA VAL A 200 1.19 -17.72 3.79
C VAL A 200 1.07 -16.29 3.24
N ASN A 201 2.15 -15.76 2.65
CA ASN A 201 2.20 -14.40 2.09
C ASN A 201 1.87 -14.35 0.59
N ASP A 202 1.80 -15.50 -0.08
CA ASP A 202 1.62 -15.59 -1.53
C ASP A 202 0.41 -14.78 -2.03
N ARG A 203 -0.74 -14.87 -1.35
CA ARG A 203 -1.93 -14.08 -1.67
C ARG A 203 -1.69 -12.57 -1.59
N PHE A 204 -0.98 -12.11 -0.56
CA PHE A 204 -0.65 -10.69 -0.39
C PHE A 204 0.27 -10.21 -1.53
N VAL A 205 1.29 -11.01 -1.86
CA VAL A 205 2.36 -10.67 -2.80
C VAL A 205 1.94 -10.77 -4.27
N ARG A 206 1.00 -11.66 -4.62
CA ARG A 206 0.49 -11.84 -5.99
C ARG A 206 -0.35 -10.68 -6.49
N ARG A 207 -0.71 -9.72 -5.64
CA ARG A 207 -1.44 -8.52 -6.05
C ARG A 207 -0.55 -7.63 -6.93
N SER A 208 -1.08 -7.24 -8.09
CA SER A 208 -0.42 -6.26 -8.94
C SER A 208 -0.56 -4.87 -8.34
N ARG A 209 0.55 -4.14 -8.26
CA ARG A 209 0.62 -2.78 -7.72
C ARG A 209 0.95 -1.81 -8.84
N SER A 210 -0.07 -1.41 -9.59
CA SER A 210 0.13 -0.48 -10.71
C SER A 210 0.73 0.85 -10.24
N ASP A 211 0.45 1.29 -9.01
CA ASP A 211 1.06 2.49 -8.40
C ASP A 211 2.58 2.38 -8.23
N LEU A 212 3.14 1.17 -8.26
CA LEU A 212 4.57 0.90 -8.19
C LEU A 212 5.18 0.52 -9.56
N GLN A 213 4.40 0.62 -10.63
CA GLN A 213 4.82 0.30 -11.99
C GLN A 213 4.93 1.57 -12.84
N ASN A 214 6.04 1.69 -13.56
CA ASN A 214 6.18 2.61 -14.68
C ASN A 214 5.35 2.12 -15.89
N PRO A 215 4.35 2.90 -16.37
CA PRO A 215 3.50 2.52 -17.50
C PRO A 215 4.23 2.46 -18.85
N GLU A 216 5.44 3.01 -18.96
CA GLU A 216 6.26 2.95 -20.18
C GLU A 216 6.99 1.60 -20.32
N LEU A 217 7.11 0.85 -19.23
CA LEU A 217 7.77 -0.46 -19.22
C LEU A 217 6.75 -1.57 -19.43
N LYS A 218 7.02 -2.45 -20.42
CA LYS A 218 6.14 -3.56 -20.78
C LYS A 218 6.18 -4.72 -19.78
N THR A 219 7.29 -4.86 -19.07
CA THR A 219 7.49 -5.96 -18.11
C THR A 219 6.72 -5.65 -16.85
N VAL A 220 5.72 -6.45 -16.50
CA VAL A 220 4.92 -6.27 -15.27
C VAL A 220 5.09 -7.42 -14.27
N VAL A 221 5.94 -8.40 -14.62
CA VAL A 221 6.27 -9.59 -13.82
C VAL A 221 7.78 -9.72 -13.73
N GLY A 222 8.30 -9.92 -12.52
CA GLY A 222 9.74 -10.10 -12.27
C GLY A 222 10.24 -11.48 -12.69
N SER A 223 11.56 -11.67 -12.63
CA SER A 223 12.19 -12.99 -12.87
C SER A 223 11.78 -14.05 -11.84
N ASP A 224 11.28 -13.59 -10.68
CA ASP A 224 10.70 -14.41 -9.61
C ASP A 224 9.25 -14.86 -9.89
N ARG A 225 8.66 -14.47 -11.03
CA ARG A 225 7.27 -14.77 -11.44
C ARG A 225 6.20 -14.12 -10.57
N TYR A 226 6.53 -13.06 -9.84
CA TYR A 226 5.58 -12.23 -9.10
C TYR A 226 5.40 -10.86 -9.77
N PRO A 227 4.31 -10.12 -9.47
CA PRO A 227 4.13 -8.76 -9.98
C PRO A 227 5.33 -7.86 -9.63
N ALA A 228 5.93 -7.30 -10.67
CA ALA A 228 7.12 -6.48 -10.53
C ALA A 228 6.83 -5.11 -9.91
N THR A 229 7.81 -4.59 -9.16
CA THR A 229 7.94 -3.13 -8.95
C THR A 229 8.98 -2.56 -9.92
N HIS A 230 8.74 -1.31 -10.34
CA HIS A 230 9.71 -0.51 -11.09
C HIS A 230 10.38 0.54 -10.19
N ILE A 231 10.27 0.41 -8.85
CA ILE A 231 10.80 1.36 -7.87
C ILE A 231 11.71 0.62 -6.89
N VAL A 232 12.86 1.21 -6.57
CA VAL A 232 13.76 0.75 -5.52
C VAL A 232 14.16 1.90 -4.59
N GLY A 233 14.42 1.58 -3.32
CA GLY A 233 15.04 2.49 -2.37
C GLY A 233 16.55 2.60 -2.59
N ILE A 234 17.17 3.70 -2.16
CA ILE A 234 18.62 3.91 -2.30
C ILE A 234 19.33 3.57 -0.99
N SER A 235 20.33 2.68 -1.07
CA SER A 235 21.08 2.22 0.10
C SER A 235 22.37 2.98 0.37
N GLY A 236 22.82 3.81 -0.57
CA GLY A 236 24.06 4.59 -0.46
C GLY A 236 25.02 4.33 -1.62
N VAL A 237 26.32 4.49 -1.37
CA VAL A 237 27.39 4.40 -2.38
C VAL A 237 28.33 3.22 -2.13
N GLY A 238 28.49 2.37 -3.14
CA GLY A 238 29.30 1.14 -3.11
C GLY A 238 28.50 -0.12 -2.82
N ASP A 239 29.05 -1.27 -3.19
CA ASP A 239 28.36 -2.57 -3.12
C ASP A 239 27.90 -2.95 -1.71
N ASP A 240 28.61 -2.47 -0.68
CA ASP A 240 28.37 -2.72 0.74
C ASP A 240 27.46 -1.68 1.42
N ALA A 241 26.90 -0.73 0.68
CA ALA A 241 26.22 0.42 1.27
C ALA A 241 25.00 0.05 2.14
N ALA A 242 24.35 -1.08 1.86
CA ALA A 242 23.21 -1.55 2.62
C ALA A 242 23.59 -2.10 4.01
N GLU A 243 24.84 -2.53 4.18
CA GLU A 243 25.39 -3.07 5.43
C GLU A 243 26.03 -1.99 6.31
N LEU A 244 26.36 -0.83 5.75
CA LEU A 244 27.03 0.25 6.47
C LEU A 244 26.21 0.77 7.67
N PRO A 245 26.87 1.22 8.75
CA PRO A 245 26.19 1.94 9.82
C PRO A 245 25.66 3.28 9.29
N LYS A 246 24.62 3.83 9.94
CA LYS A 246 23.93 5.04 9.47
C LYS A 246 24.81 6.30 9.43
N ASP A 247 25.88 6.30 10.20
CA ASP A 247 26.85 7.37 10.36
C ASP A 247 28.06 7.26 9.42
N ASP A 248 28.12 6.20 8.59
CA ASP A 248 29.10 6.09 7.51
C ASP A 248 28.82 7.13 6.40
N PRO A 249 29.84 7.84 5.89
CA PRO A 249 29.66 8.85 4.84
C PRO A 249 29.11 8.29 3.52
N ARG A 250 29.11 6.97 3.31
CA ARG A 250 28.54 6.33 2.12
C ARG A 250 27.15 5.75 2.35
N ALA A 251 26.64 5.75 3.59
CA ALA A 251 25.34 5.19 3.88
C ALA A 251 24.22 6.08 3.30
N GLY A 252 23.25 5.44 2.64
CA GLY A 252 21.98 6.06 2.28
C GLY A 252 20.89 5.81 3.32
N ILE A 253 19.66 6.25 3.03
CA ILE A 253 18.54 6.15 3.97
C ILE A 253 18.18 4.69 4.29
N PHE A 254 18.15 3.82 3.28
CA PHE A 254 17.77 2.43 3.49
C PHE A 254 18.99 1.54 3.75
N GLY A 255 18.90 0.67 4.76
CA GLY A 255 19.91 -0.37 5.01
C GLY A 255 19.31 -1.57 5.73
N TRP A 256 20.05 -2.69 5.72
CA TRP A 256 19.55 -3.96 6.28
C TRP A 256 19.53 -3.97 7.80
N ASN A 257 20.51 -3.29 8.42
CA ASN A 257 20.73 -3.33 9.86
C ASN A 257 20.60 -1.94 10.51
N ARG A 258 19.87 -1.01 9.87
CA ARG A 258 19.70 0.34 10.38
C ARG A 258 18.28 0.87 10.20
N VAL A 259 17.88 1.70 11.16
CA VAL A 259 16.70 2.55 11.10
C VAL A 259 17.20 3.99 11.03
N THR A 260 16.77 4.71 10.01
CA THR A 260 17.19 6.09 9.74
C THR A 260 16.11 7.06 10.22
N ARG A 261 16.51 8.12 10.90
CA ARG A 261 15.62 9.21 11.32
C ARG A 261 15.95 10.50 10.58
N THR A 262 15.13 11.53 10.80
CA THR A 262 15.34 12.82 10.12
C THR A 262 16.66 13.47 10.54
N GLU A 263 17.04 13.36 11.80
CA GLU A 263 18.31 13.86 12.35
C GLU A 263 19.56 13.13 11.82
N ASP A 264 19.39 11.93 11.26
CA ASP A 264 20.49 11.17 10.67
C ASP A 264 20.85 11.67 9.25
N VAL A 265 19.95 12.42 8.60
CA VAL A 265 20.12 12.94 7.23
C VAL A 265 20.80 14.32 7.28
N LYS A 266 22.13 14.31 7.39
CA LYS A 266 22.97 15.50 7.55
C LYS A 266 22.99 16.41 6.32
N ASP A 267 22.78 15.85 5.13
CA ASP A 267 22.82 16.58 3.85
C ASP A 267 21.52 17.34 3.57
N GLY A 268 20.50 17.11 4.41
CA GLY A 268 19.17 17.68 4.30
C GLY A 268 18.25 16.84 3.41
N LEU A 269 17.00 16.69 3.83
CA LEU A 269 16.02 15.82 3.19
C LEU A 269 15.79 16.12 1.69
N SER A 270 15.85 17.39 1.31
CA SER A 270 15.69 17.83 -0.08
C SER A 270 16.91 17.53 -0.95
N ASN A 271 18.02 17.09 -0.37
CA ASN A 271 19.27 16.78 -1.06
C ASN A 271 19.67 15.31 -0.91
N THR A 272 18.78 14.46 -0.39
CA THR A 272 19.04 13.02 -0.26
C THR A 272 18.07 12.25 -1.14
N TRP A 273 18.63 11.42 -2.01
CA TRP A 273 17.94 10.53 -2.93
C TRP A 273 17.40 9.32 -2.15
N LEU A 274 16.08 9.22 -2.10
CA LEU A 274 15.38 8.20 -1.33
C LEU A 274 15.04 6.98 -2.18
N ALA A 275 14.46 7.19 -3.37
CA ALA A 275 14.04 6.10 -4.26
C ALA A 275 14.08 6.51 -5.75
N SER A 276 14.06 5.53 -6.64
CA SER A 276 14.09 5.77 -8.09
C SER A 276 13.40 4.68 -8.90
N GLY A 277 13.07 5.03 -10.14
CA GLY A 277 12.76 4.08 -11.19
C GLY A 277 13.94 3.15 -11.52
N ILE A 278 13.62 1.90 -11.89
CA ILE A 278 14.54 0.93 -12.49
C ILE A 278 14.03 0.44 -13.84
N THR A 279 14.95 0.00 -14.71
CA THR A 279 14.64 -0.51 -16.06
C THR A 279 14.94 -2.00 -16.24
N GLU A 280 15.58 -2.62 -15.24
CA GLU A 280 15.98 -4.02 -15.26
C GLU A 280 16.08 -4.59 -13.85
N ARG A 281 16.28 -5.92 -13.77
CA ARG A 281 16.36 -6.67 -12.50
C ARG A 281 15.12 -6.47 -11.63
N PHE A 282 13.96 -6.49 -12.28
CA PHE A 282 12.66 -6.42 -11.62
C PHE A 282 12.44 -7.64 -10.72
N SER A 283 11.87 -7.39 -9.56
CA SER A 283 11.43 -8.40 -8.61
C SER A 283 10.08 -7.97 -8.03
N SER A 284 9.45 -8.90 -7.31
CA SER A 284 8.27 -8.61 -6.50
C SER A 284 8.43 -7.33 -5.70
N TRP A 285 7.39 -6.49 -5.72
CA TRP A 285 7.32 -5.32 -4.85
C TRP A 285 7.48 -5.68 -3.36
N ALA A 286 7.20 -6.92 -2.96
CA ALA A 286 7.32 -7.40 -1.59
C ALA A 286 8.70 -7.99 -1.25
N ASN A 287 9.60 -8.19 -2.22
CA ASN A 287 10.90 -8.80 -1.96
C ASN A 287 11.89 -7.82 -1.32
N ALA A 288 12.15 -7.96 -0.02
CA ALA A 288 13.09 -7.07 0.68
C ALA A 288 14.48 -7.05 0.03
N SER A 289 15.05 -8.21 -0.32
CA SER A 289 16.42 -8.33 -0.88
C SER A 289 16.69 -7.59 -2.19
N GLN A 290 15.64 -7.27 -2.94
CA GLN A 290 15.75 -6.55 -4.22
C GLN A 290 15.09 -5.17 -4.16
N SER A 291 14.57 -4.77 -2.99
CA SER A 291 13.81 -3.53 -2.83
C SER A 291 14.66 -2.28 -2.60
N ILE A 292 15.96 -2.45 -2.38
CA ILE A 292 16.92 -1.34 -2.27
C ILE A 292 18.14 -1.62 -3.15
N ARG A 293 18.82 -0.57 -3.61
CA ARG A 293 20.00 -0.70 -4.47
C ARG A 293 21.07 0.34 -4.13
N PRO A 294 22.36 -0.06 -4.11
CA PRO A 294 23.46 0.89 -4.00
C PRO A 294 23.76 1.58 -5.33
N VAL A 295 24.45 2.71 -5.25
CA VAL A 295 25.07 3.40 -6.39
C VAL A 295 26.53 2.94 -6.48
N THR A 296 26.87 2.20 -7.54
CA THR A 296 28.15 1.50 -7.67
C THR A 296 28.92 1.91 -8.92
N SER A 297 28.26 1.96 -10.08
CA SER A 297 28.92 1.99 -11.38
C SER A 297 28.34 3.04 -12.32
N GLU A 298 29.22 3.83 -12.94
CA GLU A 298 28.87 4.80 -13.97
C GLU A 298 28.66 4.10 -15.34
N PRO A 299 27.77 4.62 -16.22
CA PRO A 299 26.83 5.71 -15.97
C PRO A 299 25.70 5.26 -15.02
N TYR A 300 25.22 6.16 -14.16
CA TYR A 300 24.18 5.77 -13.20
C TYR A 300 22.78 5.65 -13.82
N ILE A 301 22.45 6.49 -14.81
CA ILE A 301 21.19 6.37 -15.57
C ILE A 301 21.40 5.43 -16.74
N ASN A 302 20.52 4.43 -16.86
CA ASN A 302 20.53 3.40 -17.89
C ASN A 302 21.88 2.63 -17.99
N GLY A 303 22.65 2.59 -16.91
CA GLY A 303 23.89 1.82 -16.83
C GLY A 303 23.76 0.55 -15.99
N PRO A 304 24.88 0.00 -15.50
CA PRO A 304 24.93 -1.32 -14.87
C PRO A 304 24.07 -1.43 -13.61
N ASP A 305 23.89 -0.30 -12.90
CA ASP A 305 23.04 -0.24 -11.72
C ASP A 305 21.54 -0.23 -12.06
N GLY A 306 21.15 -0.24 -13.34
CA GLY A 306 19.77 -0.45 -13.79
C GLY A 306 18.77 0.63 -13.38
N PHE A 307 19.22 1.79 -12.88
CA PHE A 307 18.35 2.95 -12.63
C PHE A 307 17.90 3.58 -13.95
N GLY A 308 16.64 3.99 -14.05
CA GLY A 308 16.11 4.66 -15.23
C GLY A 308 14.58 4.61 -15.31
N MET A 309 14.03 5.16 -16.39
CA MET A 309 12.59 5.11 -16.69
C MET A 309 12.25 4.49 -18.04
N GLY A 310 13.24 3.99 -18.78
CA GLY A 310 13.07 3.44 -20.14
C GLY A 310 13.20 4.49 -21.24
N SER A 311 13.10 5.79 -20.91
CA SER A 311 13.52 6.90 -21.77
C SER A 311 14.93 7.38 -21.38
N SER A 312 15.68 7.93 -22.34
CA SER A 312 17.07 8.37 -22.14
C SER A 312 17.19 9.79 -21.59
N GLU A 313 16.14 10.61 -21.68
CA GLU A 313 16.27 12.05 -21.47
C GLU A 313 16.22 12.47 -20.00
N ARG A 314 15.42 11.79 -19.19
CA ARG A 314 15.18 12.14 -17.80
C ARG A 314 14.95 10.89 -16.95
N MET A 315 15.25 10.98 -15.67
CA MET A 315 14.92 9.98 -14.67
C MET A 315 14.37 10.73 -13.45
N PRO A 316 13.06 10.60 -13.14
CA PRO A 316 12.54 11.15 -11.91
C PRO A 316 13.09 10.36 -10.71
N ILE A 317 13.63 11.08 -9.75
CA ILE A 317 14.08 10.56 -8.47
C ILE A 317 13.19 11.11 -7.37
N LEU A 318 12.88 10.26 -6.40
CA LEU A 318 12.19 10.66 -5.19
C LEU A 318 13.22 11.10 -4.14
N MET A 319 13.05 12.32 -3.64
CA MET A 319 13.86 12.89 -2.57
C MET A 319 13.31 12.51 -1.20
N ALA A 320 14.15 12.58 -0.16
CA ALA A 320 13.77 12.22 1.21
C ALA A 320 12.75 13.17 1.86
N ASP A 321 12.58 14.38 1.31
CA ASP A 321 11.51 15.31 1.67
C ASP A 321 10.18 15.01 0.95
N GLY A 322 10.13 13.96 0.12
CA GLY A 322 8.96 13.55 -0.68
C GLY A 322 8.77 14.31 -1.98
N SER A 323 9.65 15.26 -2.31
CA SER A 323 9.65 15.93 -3.62
C SER A 323 10.21 15.02 -4.71
N VAL A 324 9.80 15.22 -5.96
CA VAL A 324 10.34 14.51 -7.13
C VAL A 324 11.22 15.47 -7.94
N ARG A 325 12.41 15.03 -8.32
CA ARG A 325 13.35 15.80 -9.17
C ARG A 325 13.70 15.00 -10.41
N ALA A 326 13.87 15.69 -11.54
CA ALA A 326 14.34 15.04 -12.77
C ALA A 326 15.86 15.12 -12.87
N MET A 327 16.51 13.97 -13.05
CA MET A 327 17.95 13.84 -13.33
C MET A 327 18.16 13.43 -14.79
N ASN A 328 19.34 13.66 -15.35
CA ASN A 328 19.69 13.24 -16.71
C ASN A 328 21.12 12.69 -16.78
N ASP A 329 21.46 12.07 -17.90
CA ASP A 329 22.77 11.47 -18.19
C ASP A 329 23.93 12.47 -18.17
N LYS A 330 23.65 13.78 -18.29
CA LYS A 330 24.63 14.87 -18.18
C LYS A 330 24.92 15.28 -16.75
N THR A 331 24.17 14.78 -15.77
CA THR A 331 24.43 15.05 -14.36
C THR A 331 25.76 14.44 -13.96
N ALA A 332 26.65 15.24 -13.37
CA ALA A 332 27.96 14.77 -12.94
C ALA A 332 27.82 13.59 -11.95
N PRO A 333 28.58 12.50 -12.11
CA PRO A 333 28.51 11.34 -11.23
C PRO A 333 28.67 11.64 -9.73
N THR A 334 29.52 12.62 -9.39
CA THR A 334 29.69 13.10 -8.02
C THR A 334 28.38 13.61 -7.41
N ILE A 335 27.48 14.22 -8.19
CA ILE A 335 26.18 14.66 -7.70
C ILE A 335 25.33 13.45 -7.31
N PHE A 336 25.27 12.40 -8.15
CA PHE A 336 24.52 11.19 -7.81
C PHE A 336 25.02 10.52 -6.53
N ARG A 337 26.34 10.41 -6.37
CA ARG A 337 26.94 9.80 -5.17
C ARG A 337 26.59 10.58 -3.90
N ARG A 338 26.63 11.91 -3.97
CA ARG A 338 26.29 12.79 -2.84
C ARG A 338 24.80 12.81 -2.53
N LEU A 339 23.95 12.72 -3.56
CA LEU A 339 22.52 12.55 -3.33
C LEU A 339 22.23 11.17 -2.69
N ALA A 340 22.96 10.12 -3.06
CA ALA A 340 22.74 8.76 -2.53
C ALA A 340 23.20 8.58 -1.08
N ALA A 341 24.23 9.32 -0.65
CA ALA A 341 24.66 9.38 0.74
C ALA A 341 23.74 10.31 1.55
N MET A 342 23.46 9.96 2.81
CA MET A 342 22.67 10.80 3.72
C MET A 342 23.52 11.52 4.78
N ALA A 343 24.75 11.04 4.97
CA ALA A 343 25.59 11.39 6.11
C ALA A 343 26.98 11.89 5.70
N ASP A 344 27.20 12.29 4.44
CA ASP A 344 28.52 12.75 4.01
C ASP A 344 28.87 14.10 4.65
N GLY A 345 27.89 15.00 4.79
CA GLY A 345 28.09 16.35 5.34
C GLY A 345 29.11 17.17 4.55
N LEU A 346 29.45 16.75 3.33
CA LEU A 346 30.54 17.30 2.55
C LEU A 346 30.02 18.36 1.55
N PRO A 347 30.62 19.56 1.52
CA PRO A 347 30.36 20.53 0.46
C PRO A 347 30.71 19.96 -0.92
N LEU A 348 30.01 20.37 -1.99
CA LEU A 348 30.24 20.00 -3.42
C LEU A 348 31.63 20.36 -3.98
N ASP A 349 32.59 20.70 -3.12
CA ASP A 349 33.96 21.00 -3.52
C ASP A 349 34.75 19.70 -3.74
N SER A 350 35.13 19.46 -4.99
CA SER A 350 35.93 18.32 -5.43
C SER A 350 37.34 18.27 -4.83
N LYS A 351 37.77 19.34 -4.13
CA LYS A 351 39.05 19.42 -3.42
C LYS A 351 39.03 18.81 -2.03
N ILE A 352 37.87 18.46 -1.49
CA ILE A 352 37.74 17.86 -0.17
C ILE A 352 37.98 16.35 -0.30
N ALA A 353 39.02 15.83 0.36
CA ALA A 353 39.30 14.41 0.41
C ALA A 353 38.20 13.69 1.21
N GLY A 354 37.71 12.55 0.69
CA GLY A 354 36.60 11.80 1.30
C GLY A 354 35.42 11.50 0.37
N GLU A 355 35.57 11.68 -0.95
CA GLU A 355 34.52 11.34 -1.92
C GLU A 355 34.01 9.90 -1.74
N PRO A 356 32.70 9.70 -1.51
CA PRO A 356 32.08 8.38 -1.52
C PRO A 356 32.46 7.63 -2.80
N GLY A 357 33.00 6.42 -2.69
CA GLY A 357 33.28 5.54 -3.84
C GLY A 357 34.65 5.67 -4.50
N LYS A 358 35.56 6.56 -4.05
CA LYS A 358 37.00 6.46 -4.41
C LYS A 358 37.71 5.42 -3.53
N THR A 359 37.22 4.19 -3.52
CA THR A 359 38.11 3.08 -3.17
C THR A 359 39.11 2.98 -4.32
N GLU A 360 40.41 2.94 -4.04
CA GLU A 360 41.45 2.75 -5.06
C GLU A 360 41.25 1.38 -5.74
N SER A 361 40.32 1.31 -6.70
CA SER A 361 40.17 0.21 -7.62
C SER A 361 41.46 0.19 -8.43
N THR A 362 42.35 -0.71 -8.06
CA THR A 362 43.57 -0.99 -8.80
C THR A 362 43.19 -1.16 -10.27
N GLN A 363 43.79 -0.34 -11.13
CA GLN A 363 43.39 -0.03 -12.50
C GLN A 363 43.52 -1.20 -13.50
N ALA A 364 43.57 -2.45 -13.01
CA ALA A 364 43.91 -3.63 -13.79
C ALA A 364 42.71 -4.29 -14.50
N ASP A 365 41.46 -4.03 -14.11
CA ASP A 365 40.29 -4.83 -14.59
C ASP A 365 39.36 -4.14 -15.60
N LEU A 366 39.64 -2.91 -16.06
CA LEU A 366 38.70 -2.14 -16.91
C LEU A 366 38.96 -2.17 -18.43
N LEU A 367 39.76 -3.12 -18.93
CA LEU A 367 40.11 -3.19 -20.36
C LEU A 367 39.51 -4.39 -21.11
N THR A 368 38.24 -4.78 -20.93
CA THR A 368 37.71 -5.82 -21.85
C THR A 368 36.21 -5.94 -22.12
N ASN A 369 35.32 -5.02 -21.77
CA ASN A 369 33.92 -5.15 -22.21
C ASN A 369 33.29 -3.81 -22.61
N LYS A 370 33.21 -3.59 -23.93
CA LYS A 370 32.47 -2.47 -24.55
C LYS A 370 31.09 -3.02 -24.97
N PRO A 371 29.97 -2.61 -24.35
CA PRO A 371 28.65 -3.07 -24.79
C PRO A 371 28.30 -2.47 -26.15
N ILE A 372 27.85 -3.31 -27.08
CA ILE A 372 27.29 -2.90 -28.37
C ILE A 372 25.84 -2.51 -28.11
N MET A 373 25.53 -1.21 -28.14
CA MET A 373 24.15 -0.69 -28.15
C MET A 373 23.53 -0.91 -29.53
N PRO A 374 22.27 -1.38 -29.63
CA PRO A 374 21.53 -1.38 -30.88
C PRO A 374 21.06 0.04 -31.25
N GLU A 375 21.17 0.36 -32.53
CA GLU A 375 20.77 1.61 -33.16
C GLU A 375 19.24 1.76 -33.17
N VAL A 376 18.75 2.84 -32.58
CA VAL A 376 17.32 3.16 -32.47
C VAL A 376 16.87 3.87 -33.75
N VAL A 377 15.93 3.26 -34.47
CA VAL A 377 15.27 3.85 -35.65
C VAL A 377 14.18 4.85 -35.19
N PRO A 378 14.09 6.06 -35.77
CA PRO A 378 13.06 7.04 -35.42
C PRO A 378 11.67 6.59 -35.88
N SER A 379 10.67 6.67 -35.00
CA SER A 379 9.25 6.41 -35.35
C SER A 379 8.51 7.74 -35.58
N GLU A 380 7.83 7.82 -36.72
CA GLU A 380 7.05 8.97 -37.18
C GLU A 380 5.78 9.20 -36.33
N GLN A 381 5.45 10.48 -36.14
CA GLN A 381 4.25 10.95 -35.47
C GLN A 381 3.00 10.74 -36.34
N THR A 382 1.98 10.07 -35.81
CA THR A 382 0.67 9.92 -36.46
C THR A 382 -0.39 10.78 -35.77
N THR A 383 -1.15 11.49 -36.60
CA THR A 383 -2.24 12.41 -36.25
C THR A 383 -3.53 11.70 -35.81
N SER A 384 -4.39 12.48 -35.15
CA SER A 384 -5.58 12.08 -34.39
C SER A 384 -6.60 11.22 -35.17
N SER A 385 -6.98 10.09 -34.57
CA SER A 385 -8.08 9.23 -35.03
C SER A 385 -9.40 9.48 -34.27
N PRO A 386 -10.56 9.27 -34.91
CA PRO A 386 -11.91 9.39 -34.31
C PRO A 386 -12.16 8.36 -33.19
N PRO A 387 -13.21 8.56 -32.35
CA PRO A 387 -13.39 7.82 -31.10
C PRO A 387 -13.58 6.32 -31.34
N ILE A 388 -12.75 5.55 -30.64
CA ILE A 388 -12.72 4.10 -30.70
C ILE A 388 -13.94 3.58 -29.90
N PRO A 389 -14.80 2.75 -30.49
CA PRO A 389 -15.89 2.07 -29.77
C PRO A 389 -15.34 1.24 -28.61
N PRO A 390 -16.15 0.88 -27.58
CA PRO A 390 -15.70 0.10 -26.43
C PRO A 390 -14.86 -1.08 -26.90
N GLU A 391 -13.59 -1.07 -26.48
CA GLU A 391 -12.55 -1.92 -27.03
C GLU A 391 -12.91 -3.37 -26.75
N THR A 392 -13.45 -4.04 -27.77
CA THR A 392 -13.63 -5.48 -27.74
C THR A 392 -12.26 -6.09 -27.54
N VAL A 393 -12.04 -6.71 -26.38
CA VAL A 393 -10.81 -7.44 -26.05
C VAL A 393 -10.43 -8.28 -27.26
N SER A 394 -9.18 -8.19 -27.73
CA SER A 394 -8.77 -8.93 -28.93
C SER A 394 -9.08 -10.42 -28.74
N PRO A 395 -9.53 -11.13 -29.80
CA PRO A 395 -9.85 -12.55 -29.71
C PRO A 395 -8.71 -13.38 -29.09
N GLU A 396 -7.47 -12.98 -29.32
CA GLU A 396 -6.26 -13.60 -28.77
C GLU A 396 -6.20 -13.50 -27.24
N VAL A 397 -6.50 -12.33 -26.67
CA VAL A 397 -6.51 -12.12 -25.22
C VAL A 397 -7.68 -12.89 -24.59
N GLN A 398 -8.85 -12.92 -25.23
CA GLN A 398 -9.99 -13.72 -24.77
C GLN A 398 -9.64 -15.22 -24.74
N GLN A 399 -9.01 -15.72 -25.80
CA GLN A 399 -8.57 -17.11 -25.90
C GLN A 399 -7.55 -17.46 -24.82
N ALA A 400 -6.55 -16.60 -24.58
CA ALA A 400 -5.54 -16.80 -23.55
C ALA A 400 -6.16 -16.86 -22.13
N MET A 401 -7.19 -16.06 -21.86
CA MET A 401 -7.93 -16.12 -20.60
C MET A 401 -8.71 -17.42 -20.45
N LEU A 402 -9.38 -17.88 -21.50
CA LEU A 402 -10.10 -19.15 -21.49
C LEU A 402 -9.16 -20.35 -21.30
N GLU A 403 -7.97 -20.32 -21.91
CA GLU A 403 -6.94 -21.35 -21.71
C GLU A 403 -6.48 -21.43 -20.24
N LYS A 404 -6.34 -20.29 -19.57
CA LYS A 404 -6.03 -20.25 -18.13
C LYS A 404 -7.15 -20.84 -17.28
N LEU A 405 -8.42 -20.56 -17.60
CA LEU A 405 -9.56 -21.14 -16.87
C LEU A 405 -9.69 -22.64 -17.09
N ASN A 406 -9.24 -23.17 -18.22
CA ASN A 406 -9.29 -24.59 -18.53
C ASN A 406 -8.19 -25.41 -17.84
N GLN A 407 -7.31 -24.78 -17.05
CA GLN A 407 -6.32 -25.49 -16.25
C GLN A 407 -6.99 -26.35 -15.19
N LYS A 408 -6.63 -27.64 -15.13
CA LYS A 408 -7.18 -28.58 -14.16
C LYS A 408 -6.47 -28.47 -12.82
N VAL A 409 -7.26 -28.37 -11.76
CA VAL A 409 -6.80 -28.44 -10.38
C VAL A 409 -6.88 -29.88 -9.91
N LEU A 410 -5.79 -30.40 -9.33
CA LEU A 410 -5.73 -31.79 -8.83
C LEU A 410 -6.86 -32.08 -7.83
N SER A 411 -7.07 -31.18 -6.89
CA SER A 411 -8.14 -31.22 -5.90
C SER A 411 -8.42 -29.83 -5.36
N PHE A 412 -9.69 -29.49 -5.18
CA PHE A 412 -10.16 -28.29 -4.49
C PHE A 412 -11.28 -28.69 -3.53
N GLU A 413 -11.23 -28.21 -2.29
CA GLU A 413 -12.21 -28.55 -1.26
C GLU A 413 -12.37 -27.38 -0.30
N LEU A 414 -13.60 -26.87 -0.19
CA LEU A 414 -13.98 -25.93 0.85
C LEU A 414 -14.43 -26.71 2.08
N ASN A 415 -13.69 -26.58 3.18
CA ASN A 415 -13.98 -27.28 4.44
C ASN A 415 -15.26 -26.80 5.13
N GLN A 416 -15.79 -25.65 4.72
CA GLN A 416 -17.01 -25.06 5.24
C GLN A 416 -17.68 -24.20 4.13
N PRO A 417 -18.99 -23.91 4.25
CA PRO A 417 -19.63 -22.95 3.36
C PRO A 417 -18.93 -21.59 3.45
N THR A 418 -18.45 -21.07 2.31
CA THR A 418 -17.66 -19.84 2.22
C THR A 418 -18.39 -18.83 1.33
N ALA A 419 -18.29 -17.54 1.65
CA ALA A 419 -18.92 -16.50 0.84
C ALA A 419 -18.40 -16.50 -0.60
N LEU A 420 -19.29 -16.32 -1.59
CA LEU A 420 -18.97 -16.37 -3.01
C LEU A 420 -17.77 -15.47 -3.37
N ASN A 421 -17.76 -14.23 -2.90
CA ASN A 421 -16.66 -13.30 -3.14
C ASN A 421 -15.30 -13.78 -2.60
N GLU A 422 -15.27 -14.53 -1.50
CA GLU A 422 -14.04 -15.09 -0.94
C GLU A 422 -13.53 -16.26 -1.80
N VAL A 423 -14.43 -17.14 -2.23
CA VAL A 423 -14.12 -18.25 -3.14
C VAL A 423 -13.60 -17.74 -4.48
N LEU A 424 -14.19 -16.67 -5.01
CA LEU A 424 -13.74 -16.06 -6.27
C LEU A 424 -12.31 -15.53 -6.19
N VAL A 425 -11.89 -14.98 -5.05
CA VAL A 425 -10.50 -14.53 -4.87
C VAL A 425 -9.52 -15.71 -4.88
N GLU A 426 -9.91 -16.85 -4.30
CA GLU A 426 -9.08 -18.07 -4.36
C GLU A 426 -8.98 -18.60 -5.79
N LEU A 427 -10.08 -18.63 -6.53
CA LEU A 427 -10.11 -19.07 -7.93
C LEU A 427 -9.35 -18.10 -8.85
N GLU A 428 -9.40 -16.79 -8.61
CA GLU A 428 -8.59 -15.79 -9.30
C GLU A 428 -7.09 -16.05 -9.11
N ALA A 429 -6.67 -16.33 -7.86
CA ALA A 429 -5.29 -16.64 -7.55
C ALA A 429 -4.80 -17.92 -8.26
N LEU A 430 -5.65 -18.93 -8.36
CA LEU A 430 -5.36 -20.16 -9.11
C LEU A 430 -5.30 -19.93 -10.62
N ALA A 431 -6.20 -19.10 -11.17
CA ALA A 431 -6.27 -18.85 -12.61
C ALA A 431 -5.20 -17.89 -13.11
N GLY A 432 -4.73 -16.96 -12.26
CA GLY A 432 -3.93 -15.82 -12.69
C GLY A 432 -4.70 -14.94 -13.70
N VAL A 433 -6.01 -14.80 -13.50
CA VAL A 433 -6.93 -13.95 -14.27
C VAL A 433 -7.84 -13.24 -13.27
N THR A 434 -7.99 -11.92 -13.39
CA THR A 434 -8.86 -11.14 -12.52
C THR A 434 -10.34 -11.47 -12.76
N ILE A 435 -11.07 -11.72 -11.68
CA ILE A 435 -12.49 -12.07 -11.70
C ILE A 435 -13.25 -11.06 -10.82
N ASP A 436 -13.99 -10.15 -11.46
CA ASP A 436 -14.74 -9.10 -10.79
C ASP A 436 -16.25 -9.24 -11.02
N PHE A 437 -17.03 -8.62 -10.15
CA PHE A 437 -18.46 -8.41 -10.40
C PHE A 437 -18.68 -7.17 -11.28
N ASP A 438 -19.65 -7.23 -12.19
CA ASP A 438 -20.13 -6.04 -12.88
C ASP A 438 -20.91 -5.16 -11.89
N GLU A 439 -20.25 -4.13 -11.35
CA GLU A 439 -20.81 -3.20 -10.35
C GLU A 439 -22.12 -2.53 -10.79
N GLN A 440 -22.40 -2.46 -12.10
CA GLN A 440 -23.67 -1.91 -12.60
C GLN A 440 -24.85 -2.87 -12.40
N GLN A 441 -24.59 -4.18 -12.37
CA GLN A 441 -25.61 -5.22 -12.24
C GLN A 441 -25.64 -5.86 -10.85
N ILE A 442 -24.49 -5.91 -10.19
CA ILE A 442 -24.28 -6.57 -8.91
C ILE A 442 -23.45 -5.61 -8.08
N ALA A 443 -24.08 -4.67 -7.39
CA ALA A 443 -23.39 -3.72 -6.53
C ALA A 443 -22.69 -4.43 -5.35
N GLN A 444 -21.75 -3.76 -4.67
CA GLN A 444 -21.09 -4.30 -3.47
C GLN A 444 -22.05 -4.77 -2.36
N SER A 445 -23.21 -4.11 -2.23
CA SER A 445 -24.26 -4.47 -1.27
C SER A 445 -25.15 -5.63 -1.71
N ASP A 446 -24.96 -6.17 -2.92
CA ASP A 446 -25.79 -7.25 -3.44
C ASP A 446 -25.55 -8.54 -2.62
N PRO A 447 -26.61 -9.14 -2.04
CA PRO A 447 -26.49 -10.33 -1.21
C PRO A 447 -25.91 -11.54 -1.94
N VAL A 448 -25.93 -11.57 -3.28
CA VAL A 448 -25.32 -12.67 -4.04
C VAL A 448 -23.81 -12.77 -3.80
N ARG A 449 -23.14 -11.65 -3.51
CA ARG A 449 -21.69 -11.61 -3.25
C ARG A 449 -21.31 -12.34 -1.97
N THR A 450 -22.20 -12.35 -0.98
CA THR A 450 -22.00 -13.00 0.32
C THR A 450 -22.74 -14.34 0.43
N HIS A 451 -23.36 -14.80 -0.66
CA HIS A 451 -24.01 -16.10 -0.69
C HIS A 451 -22.99 -17.20 -0.38
N LEU A 452 -23.32 -18.08 0.57
CA LEU A 452 -22.43 -19.16 0.97
C LEU A 452 -22.47 -20.26 -0.08
N VAL A 453 -21.31 -20.62 -0.61
CA VAL A 453 -21.14 -21.69 -1.58
C VAL A 453 -20.29 -22.81 -0.99
N ILE A 454 -20.54 -24.03 -1.47
CA ILE A 454 -19.72 -25.21 -1.20
C ILE A 454 -19.18 -25.67 -2.54
N LEU A 455 -17.88 -25.94 -2.60
CA LEU A 455 -17.20 -26.40 -3.81
C LEU A 455 -16.20 -27.47 -3.41
N SER A 456 -16.35 -28.65 -4.00
CA SER A 456 -15.44 -29.78 -3.80
C SER A 456 -15.32 -30.59 -5.08
N GLY A 457 -14.09 -30.88 -5.50
CA GLY A 457 -13.87 -31.71 -6.68
C GLY A 457 -12.41 -32.05 -6.92
N LYS A 458 -12.19 -33.09 -7.72
CA LYS A 458 -10.86 -33.54 -8.16
C LYS A 458 -10.77 -33.47 -9.67
N GLY A 459 -9.67 -32.92 -10.18
CA GLY A 459 -9.43 -32.79 -11.62
C GLY A 459 -10.39 -31.85 -12.34
N LEU A 460 -11.09 -30.98 -11.62
CA LEU A 460 -11.95 -29.95 -12.20
C LEU A 460 -11.09 -28.82 -12.78
N SER A 461 -11.50 -28.26 -13.92
CA SER A 461 -10.96 -26.99 -14.39
C SER A 461 -11.50 -25.83 -13.56
N ILE A 462 -10.82 -24.68 -13.60
CA ILE A 462 -11.30 -23.47 -12.94
C ILE A 462 -12.60 -22.98 -13.59
N SER A 463 -12.76 -23.14 -14.90
CA SER A 463 -14.04 -22.89 -15.60
C SER A 463 -15.18 -23.75 -15.04
N GLU A 464 -14.97 -25.06 -14.86
CA GLU A 464 -15.97 -25.96 -14.28
C GLU A 464 -16.31 -25.59 -12.83
N MET A 465 -15.31 -25.18 -12.04
CA MET A 465 -15.52 -24.69 -10.67
C MET A 465 -16.36 -23.40 -10.63
N LEU A 466 -16.05 -22.44 -11.50
CA LEU A 466 -16.80 -21.19 -11.63
C LEU A 466 -18.24 -21.48 -12.08
N ASP A 467 -18.46 -22.36 -13.05
CA ASP A 467 -19.79 -22.72 -13.51
C ASP A 467 -20.62 -23.37 -12.38
N GLN A 468 -20.01 -24.22 -11.55
CA GLN A 468 -20.69 -24.87 -10.42
C GLN A 468 -21.16 -23.87 -9.36
N ILE A 469 -20.44 -22.77 -9.12
CA ILE A 469 -20.81 -21.78 -8.10
C ILE A 469 -21.66 -20.62 -8.66
N LEU A 470 -21.50 -20.26 -9.93
CA LEU A 470 -22.17 -19.12 -10.56
C LEU A 470 -23.54 -19.50 -11.16
N THR A 471 -23.65 -20.65 -11.83
CA THR A 471 -24.90 -21.06 -12.50
C THR A 471 -26.09 -21.15 -11.54
N PRO A 472 -25.96 -21.74 -10.32
CA PRO A 472 -27.07 -21.81 -9.37
C PRO A 472 -27.59 -20.44 -8.92
N GLN A 473 -26.76 -19.40 -9.03
CA GLN A 473 -27.09 -18.02 -8.66
C GLN A 473 -27.61 -17.19 -9.84
N ASN A 474 -27.87 -17.83 -10.99
CA ASN A 474 -28.22 -17.16 -12.24
C ASN A 474 -27.17 -16.11 -12.68
N LEU A 475 -25.89 -16.44 -12.46
CA LEU A 475 -24.76 -15.60 -12.82
C LEU A 475 -24.00 -16.19 -14.01
N ILE A 476 -23.50 -15.32 -14.88
CA ILE A 476 -22.67 -15.67 -16.03
C ILE A 476 -21.34 -14.91 -15.97
N LEU A 477 -20.31 -15.51 -16.56
CA LEU A 477 -18.99 -14.92 -16.69
C LEU A 477 -18.78 -14.39 -18.11
N THR A 478 -18.40 -13.11 -18.25
CA THR A 478 -18.17 -12.47 -19.56
C THR A 478 -16.78 -11.81 -19.59
N PRO A 479 -15.93 -12.07 -20.59
CA PRO A 479 -14.65 -11.38 -20.72
C PRO A 479 -14.86 -9.90 -21.09
N ALA A 480 -14.18 -8.99 -20.40
CA ALA A 480 -14.19 -7.56 -20.69
C ALA A 480 -12.93 -6.88 -20.16
N ASN A 481 -12.31 -6.01 -20.96
CA ASN A 481 -11.15 -5.19 -20.58
C ASN A 481 -9.99 -6.00 -19.94
N GLY A 482 -9.71 -7.19 -20.47
CA GLY A 482 -8.63 -8.05 -19.94
C GLY A 482 -8.91 -8.75 -18.60
N ARG A 483 -10.16 -8.71 -18.12
CA ARG A 483 -10.64 -9.41 -16.91
C ARG A 483 -11.97 -10.13 -17.18
N LEU A 484 -12.40 -10.96 -16.24
CA LEU A 484 -13.67 -11.67 -16.30
C LEU A 484 -14.68 -10.93 -15.42
N LEU A 485 -15.83 -10.57 -16.00
CA LEU A 485 -16.92 -9.91 -15.28
C LEU A 485 -18.06 -10.89 -15.02
N ILE A 486 -18.48 -10.97 -13.76
CA ILE A 486 -19.66 -11.72 -13.32
C ILE A 486 -20.88 -10.82 -13.45
N ARG A 487 -21.89 -11.30 -14.17
CA ARG A 487 -23.14 -10.60 -14.51
C ARG A 487 -24.33 -11.47 -14.20
N ARG A 488 -25.52 -10.88 -14.06
CA ARG A 488 -26.77 -11.66 -14.01
C ARG A 488 -27.08 -12.15 -15.43
N ALA A 489 -27.50 -13.41 -15.55
CA ALA A 489 -28.04 -13.89 -16.82
C ALA A 489 -29.29 -13.06 -17.16
N LYS A 490 -29.47 -12.72 -18.44
CA LYS A 490 -30.75 -12.14 -18.89
C LYS A 490 -31.80 -13.24 -18.75
N ASN A 491 -32.86 -12.99 -17.98
CA ASN A 491 -34.03 -13.86 -18.01
C ASN A 491 -34.61 -13.79 -19.43
N GLU A 492 -34.49 -14.90 -20.18
CA GLU A 492 -35.15 -15.06 -21.48
C GLU A 492 -36.66 -15.25 -21.34
#